data_AF-A0A961EQI3-F1
#
_entry.id   AF-A0A961EQI3-F1
#
_cell.length_a   1.000
_cell.length_b   1.000
_cell.length_c   1.000
_cell.angle_alpha   90.00
_cell.angle_beta   90.00
_cell.angle_gamma   90.00
#
_symmetry.space_group_name_H-M   'P 1'
#
loop_
_entity.id
_entity.type
_entity.pdbx_description
1 polymer ?
#
loop_
_entity_poly.entity_id
_entity_poly.type
_entity_poly.pdbx_seq_one_letter_code
_entity_poly.pdbx_strand_id
1 'polypeptide(L)'
;MKKTLITMALAACMLQCATVERSWRAKGMTTPAGPPLAYQASTTYAIHLFCGWRPLVGDASVDGAMQNFVSDARKAGALKYEVSNVDQNSLCDSVFGITIIPLIFSPTITTVYGPIYSR
;
A
#
# COMPACT_ATOMS: atom_id res chain seq x y z
N MET A 1 -11.73 24.77 -21.55
CA MET A 1 -10.47 24.03 -21.34
C MET A 1 -10.00 23.98 -19.87
N LYS A 2 -10.27 24.99 -19.02
CA LYS A 2 -9.86 24.93 -17.58
C LYS A 2 -10.58 23.86 -16.74
N LYS A 3 -11.84 23.54 -17.06
CA LYS A 3 -12.63 22.54 -16.31
C LYS A 3 -12.07 21.11 -16.47
N THR A 4 -11.56 20.75 -17.64
CA THR A 4 -10.98 19.42 -17.93
C THR A 4 -9.67 19.17 -17.19
N LEU A 5 -8.87 20.22 -16.97
CA LEU A 5 -7.59 20.13 -16.27
C LEU A 5 -7.76 19.88 -14.76
N ILE A 6 -8.81 20.46 -14.17
CA ILE A 6 -9.16 20.27 -12.75
C ILE A 6 -9.69 18.85 -12.52
N THR A 7 -10.52 18.30 -13.42
CA THR A 7 -11.00 16.92 -13.31
C THR A 7 -9.88 15.89 -13.45
N MET A 8 -8.89 16.14 -14.33
CA MET A 8 -7.73 15.25 -14.48
C MET A 8 -6.81 15.29 -13.25
N ALA A 9 -6.60 16.47 -12.67
CA ALA A 9 -5.78 16.62 -11.45
C ALA A 9 -6.45 15.98 -10.22
N LEU A 10 -7.78 16.09 -10.10
CA LEU A 10 -8.53 15.48 -9.01
C LEU A 10 -8.60 13.96 -9.14
N ALA A 11 -8.69 13.44 -10.38
CA ALA A 11 -8.60 12.00 -10.66
C ALA A 11 -7.21 11.45 -10.35
N ALA A 12 -6.13 12.21 -10.61
CA ALA A 12 -4.76 11.80 -10.30
C ALA A 12 -4.51 11.65 -8.78
N CYS A 13 -5.12 12.49 -7.94
CA CYS A 13 -5.01 12.37 -6.48
C CYS A 13 -5.67 11.11 -5.90
N MET A 14 -6.66 10.52 -6.58
CA MET A 14 -7.31 9.29 -6.10
C MET A 14 -6.54 8.01 -6.49
N LEU A 15 -5.54 8.11 -7.37
CA LEU A 15 -4.78 6.95 -7.87
C LEU A 15 -3.59 6.54 -6.98
N GLN A 16 -3.37 7.27 -5.88
CA GLN A 16 -2.35 6.96 -4.87
C GLN A 16 -2.97 6.88 -3.47
N CYS A 17 -4.14 6.25 -3.36
CA CYS A 17 -4.82 6.08 -2.10
C CYS A 17 -4.11 4.99 -1.27
N ALA A 18 -3.01 5.32 -0.60
CA ALA A 18 -2.43 4.43 0.40
C ALA A 18 -3.26 4.52 1.69
N THR A 19 -3.79 3.40 2.17
CA THR A 19 -4.53 3.37 3.43
C THR A 19 -3.60 2.90 4.54
N VAL A 20 -3.63 3.62 5.67
CA VAL A 20 -2.81 3.30 6.84
C VAL A 20 -3.71 2.95 8.01
N GLU A 21 -3.63 1.71 8.49
CA GLU A 21 -4.28 1.30 9.73
C GLU A 21 -3.26 1.27 10.87
N ARG A 22 -3.59 1.94 11.98
CA ARG A 22 -2.77 1.98 13.20
C ARG A 22 -3.56 1.41 14.36
N SER A 23 -3.05 0.37 15.00
CA SER A 23 -3.63 -0.12 16.26
C SER A 23 -2.84 0.47 17.44
N TRP A 24 -3.53 1.24 18.28
CA TRP A 24 -2.92 2.08 19.33
C TRP A 24 -2.66 1.33 20.64
N ARG A 25 -2.99 0.03 20.71
CA ARG A 25 -2.76 -0.83 21.88
C ARG A 25 -2.64 -2.30 21.49
N ALA A 26 -1.51 -2.69 20.90
CA ALA A 26 -1.07 -4.06 21.05
C ALA A 26 -0.35 -4.17 22.41
N LYS A 27 -1.06 -4.54 23.49
CA LYS A 27 -0.41 -5.07 24.72
C LYS A 27 0.21 -6.46 24.45
N GLY A 28 0.88 -6.63 23.31
CA GLY A 28 1.19 -7.93 22.73
C GLY A 28 2.61 -7.98 22.22
N MET A 29 3.41 -8.83 22.88
CA MET A 29 4.78 -9.26 22.58
C MET A 29 5.84 -8.16 22.50
N THR A 30 6.77 -8.21 23.45
CA THR A 30 8.11 -7.61 23.29
C THR A 30 8.74 -8.24 22.06
N THR A 31 8.92 -7.46 21.00
CA THR A 31 9.76 -7.86 19.89
C THR A 31 11.23 -7.74 20.32
N PRO A 32 12.19 -8.32 19.57
CA PRO A 32 13.62 -8.20 19.89
C PRO A 32 14.11 -6.73 20.00
N ALA A 33 13.37 -5.79 19.41
CA ALA A 33 13.67 -4.36 19.46
C ALA A 33 13.02 -3.61 20.64
N GLY A 34 12.26 -4.28 21.51
CA GLY A 34 11.57 -3.69 22.66
C GLY A 34 10.06 -3.53 22.46
N PRO A 35 9.37 -2.78 23.34
CA PRO A 35 7.94 -2.54 23.18
C PRO A 35 7.67 -1.62 21.98
N PRO A 36 6.81 -2.01 21.02
CA PRO A 36 6.50 -1.18 19.87
C PRO A 36 5.68 0.05 20.26
N LEU A 37 5.93 1.17 19.57
CA LEU A 37 5.15 2.40 19.70
C LEU A 37 3.73 2.19 19.15
N ALA A 38 3.63 1.54 17.99
CA ALA A 38 2.38 1.17 17.35
C ALA A 38 2.61 0.03 16.36
N TYR A 39 1.54 -0.69 16.01
CA TYR A 39 1.52 -1.53 14.83
C TYR A 39 0.93 -0.74 13.67
N GLN A 40 1.63 -0.72 12.53
CA GLN A 40 1.22 -0.03 11.33
C GLN A 40 0.99 -1.04 10.20
N ALA A 41 -0.09 -0.83 9.44
CA ALA A 41 -0.30 -1.46 8.15
C ALA A 41 -0.35 -0.35 7.10
N SER A 42 0.42 -0.47 6.02
CA SER A 42 0.41 0.45 4.89
C SER A 42 0.02 -0.33 3.64
N THR A 43 -1.17 -0.03 3.12
CA THR A 43 -1.71 -0.67 1.93
C THR A 43 -1.50 0.24 0.74
N THR A 44 -0.96 -0.27 -0.37
CA THR A 44 -0.87 0.43 -1.64
C THR A 44 -1.65 -0.34 -2.70
N TYR A 45 -2.28 0.40 -3.61
CA TYR A 45 -3.14 -0.15 -4.66
C TYR A 45 -2.56 0.22 -6.02
N ALA A 46 -2.64 -0.72 -6.96
CA ALA A 46 -2.35 -0.47 -8.36
C ALA A 46 -3.29 -1.27 -9.26
N ILE A 47 -3.42 -0.78 -10.49
CA ILE A 47 -4.07 -1.51 -11.57
C ILE A 47 -2.96 -2.01 -12.48
N HIS A 48 -2.85 -3.33 -12.59
CA HIS A 48 -1.86 -3.99 -13.43
C HIS A 48 -2.51 -4.51 -14.73
N LEU A 49 -1.74 -4.50 -15.81
CA LEU A 49 -2.01 -5.23 -17.05
C LEU A 49 -1.52 -6.67 -16.94
N PHE A 50 -2.17 -7.56 -17.67
CA PHE A 50 -1.77 -8.96 -17.87
C PHE A 50 -1.50 -9.68 -16.54
N CYS A 51 -2.44 -9.61 -15.59
CA CYS A 51 -2.34 -10.31 -14.30
C CYS A 51 -1.15 -9.93 -13.42
N GLY A 52 -0.72 -8.69 -13.44
CA GLY A 52 0.38 -8.25 -12.57
C GLY A 52 1.69 -7.98 -13.29
N TRP A 53 1.73 -8.16 -14.61
CA TRP A 53 2.95 -8.02 -15.40
C TRP A 53 3.42 -6.58 -15.57
N ARG A 54 2.49 -5.63 -15.69
CA ARG A 54 2.84 -4.22 -15.85
C ARG A 54 1.89 -3.30 -15.10
N PRO A 55 2.36 -2.48 -14.15
CA PRO A 55 1.51 -1.45 -13.57
C PRO A 55 1.14 -0.41 -14.61
N LEU A 56 -0.17 -0.17 -14.74
CA LEU A 56 -0.71 0.93 -15.54
C LEU A 56 -0.90 2.17 -14.71
N VAL A 57 -1.42 1.99 -13.50
CA VAL A 57 -1.81 3.09 -12.62
C VAL A 57 -1.54 2.68 -11.18
N GLY A 58 -0.92 3.58 -10.42
CA GLY A 58 -0.45 3.30 -9.07
C GLY A 58 0.82 2.45 -9.05
N ASP A 59 1.30 2.14 -7.86
CA ASP A 59 2.48 1.31 -7.63
C ASP A 59 2.22 0.38 -6.44
N ALA A 60 1.77 -0.84 -6.72
CA ALA A 60 1.61 -1.90 -5.73
C ALA A 60 2.83 -2.83 -5.73
N SER A 61 3.99 -2.38 -6.22
CA SER A 61 5.22 -3.12 -5.98
C SER A 61 5.51 -3.16 -4.48
N VAL A 62 6.19 -4.24 -4.05
CA VAL A 62 6.67 -4.35 -2.67
C VAL A 62 7.57 -3.17 -2.32
N ASP A 63 8.41 -2.72 -3.25
CA ASP A 63 9.31 -1.58 -3.04
C ASP A 63 8.54 -0.26 -2.82
N GLY A 64 7.54 0.03 -3.65
CA GLY A 64 6.68 1.20 -3.50
C GLY A 64 5.89 1.18 -2.20
N ALA A 65 5.29 0.04 -1.86
CA ALA A 65 4.58 -0.15 -0.60
C ALA A 65 5.50 -0.03 0.62
N MET A 66 6.76 -0.49 0.51
CA MET A 66 7.78 -0.35 1.55
C MET A 66 8.19 1.11 1.75
N GLN A 67 8.39 1.86 0.66
CA GLN A 67 8.69 3.29 0.74
C GLN A 67 7.57 4.07 1.41
N ASN A 68 6.31 3.75 1.08
CA ASN A 68 5.14 4.35 1.73
C ASN A 68 5.10 4.01 3.23
N PHE A 69 5.31 2.74 3.58
CA PHE A 69 5.37 2.30 4.98
C PHE A 69 6.45 3.05 5.78
N VAL A 70 7.67 3.16 5.24
CA VAL A 70 8.79 3.87 5.88
C VAL A 70 8.50 5.36 6.00
N SER A 71 7.94 5.98 4.96
CA SER A 71 7.53 7.39 4.97
C SER A 71 6.49 7.66 6.06
N ASP A 72 5.48 6.81 6.18
CA ASP A 72 4.41 6.97 7.17
C ASP A 72 4.84 6.63 8.59
N ALA A 73 5.77 5.68 8.76
CA ALA A 73 6.43 5.40 10.03
C ALA A 73 7.24 6.62 10.51
N ARG A 74 7.99 7.28 9.61
CA ARG A 74 8.73 8.52 9.93
C ARG A 74 7.78 9.67 10.30
N LYS A 75 6.68 9.86 9.56
CA LYS A 75 5.64 10.85 9.91
C LYS A 75 5.01 10.57 11.28
N ALA A 76 4.95 9.31 11.69
CA ALA A 76 4.47 8.90 13.02
C ALA A 76 5.51 9.11 14.14
N GLY A 77 6.74 9.52 13.83
CA GLY A 77 7.81 9.71 14.80
C GLY A 77 8.58 8.44 15.14
N ALA A 78 8.51 7.39 14.32
CA ALA A 78 9.29 6.18 14.52
C ALA A 78 10.77 6.38 14.14
N LEU A 79 11.67 5.89 14.99
CA LEU A 79 13.12 5.85 14.74
C LEU A 79 13.58 4.49 14.21
N LYS A 80 12.87 3.42 14.56
CA LYS A 80 13.08 2.07 14.03
C LYS A 80 11.75 1.49 13.56
N TYR A 81 11.81 0.57 12.62
CA TYR A 81 10.67 -0.15 12.11
C TYR A 81 11.11 -1.57 11.77
N GLU A 82 10.18 -2.50 11.84
CA GLU A 82 10.39 -3.89 11.47
C GLU A 82 9.22 -4.31 10.58
N VAL A 83 9.52 -5.03 9.51
CA VAL A 83 8.51 -5.54 8.59
C VAL A 83 8.16 -6.95 9.04
N SER A 84 6.96 -7.14 9.57
CA SER A 84 6.50 -8.44 10.05
C SER A 84 5.97 -9.30 8.91
N ASN A 85 5.27 -8.69 7.95
CA ASN A 85 4.70 -9.38 6.81
C ASN A 85 4.49 -8.43 5.63
N VAL A 86 4.55 -8.99 4.43
CA VAL A 86 4.17 -8.32 3.18
C VAL A 86 3.15 -9.22 2.50
N ASP A 87 1.92 -8.75 2.41
CA ASP A 87 0.87 -9.43 1.68
C ASP A 87 0.68 -8.75 0.33
N GLN A 88 0.74 -9.52 -0.75
CA GLN A 88 0.51 -9.04 -2.10
C GLN A 88 -0.54 -9.93 -2.75
N ASN A 89 -1.69 -9.33 -3.04
CA ASN A 89 -2.81 -10.02 -3.66
C ASN A 89 -3.07 -9.43 -5.04
N SER A 90 -3.03 -10.28 -6.07
CA SER A 90 -3.43 -9.94 -7.43
C SER A 90 -4.79 -10.57 -7.70
N LEU A 91 -5.79 -9.74 -7.93
CA LEU A 91 -7.17 -10.19 -8.14
C LEU A 91 -7.44 -10.67 -9.57
N CYS A 92 -6.41 -11.19 -10.28
CA CYS A 92 -6.54 -11.56 -11.69
C CYS A 92 -7.50 -12.73 -11.92
N ASP A 93 -7.54 -13.70 -11.01
CA ASP A 93 -8.41 -14.87 -11.11
C ASP A 93 -9.83 -14.62 -10.54
N SER A 94 -10.10 -13.41 -10.05
CA SER A 94 -11.39 -13.06 -9.45
C SER A 94 -12.36 -12.46 -10.49
N VAL A 95 -13.64 -12.43 -10.17
CA VAL A 95 -14.74 -11.86 -10.98
C VAL A 95 -14.50 -10.39 -11.40
N PHE A 96 -13.53 -9.70 -10.80
CA PHE A 96 -13.12 -8.34 -11.15
C PHE A 96 -12.06 -8.25 -12.26
N GLY A 97 -11.53 -9.35 -12.76
CA GLY A 97 -10.75 -9.39 -13.99
C GLY A 97 -11.64 -9.05 -15.18
N ILE A 98 -11.75 -7.77 -15.53
CA ILE A 98 -12.53 -7.34 -16.69
C ILE A 98 -11.70 -7.62 -17.94
N THR A 99 -11.98 -8.74 -18.60
CA THR A 99 -11.38 -9.11 -19.87
C THR A 99 -12.04 -8.28 -20.99
N ILE A 100 -11.49 -7.11 -21.28
CA ILE A 100 -11.77 -6.40 -22.53
C ILE A 100 -10.68 -6.82 -23.51
N ILE A 101 -11.00 -7.77 -24.40
CA ILE A 101 -10.18 -8.31 -25.51
C ILE A 101 -9.01 -7.37 -25.93
N PRO A 102 -7.72 -7.76 -25.89
CA PRO A 102 -7.03 -8.79 -25.12
C PRO A 102 -6.21 -8.16 -23.96
N LEU A 103 -6.73 -7.13 -23.30
CA LEU A 103 -6.08 -6.44 -22.19
C LEU A 103 -6.76 -6.85 -20.89
N ILE A 104 -6.05 -7.64 -20.08
CA ILE A 104 -6.52 -8.02 -18.74
C ILE A 104 -6.08 -6.93 -17.77
N PHE A 105 -7.05 -6.27 -17.14
CA PHE A 105 -6.80 -5.32 -16.06
C PHE A 105 -7.10 -6.02 -14.74
N SER A 106 -6.09 -6.11 -13.87
CA SER A 106 -6.21 -6.74 -12.56
C SER A 106 -5.81 -5.75 -11.48
N PRO A 107 -6.67 -5.47 -10.49
CA PRO A 107 -6.24 -4.73 -9.31
C PRO A 107 -5.23 -5.59 -8.53
N THR A 108 -4.15 -4.94 -8.09
CA THR A 108 -3.15 -5.52 -7.21
C THR A 108 -3.08 -4.68 -5.94
N ILE A 109 -3.11 -5.36 -4.80
CA ILE A 109 -3.12 -4.75 -3.48
C ILE A 109 -1.89 -5.29 -2.76
N THR A 110 -1.05 -4.39 -2.27
CA THR A 110 0.13 -4.75 -1.50
C THR A 110 0.09 -4.07 -0.15
N THR A 111 0.06 -4.87 0.91
CA THR A 111 0.01 -4.38 2.28
C THR A 111 1.27 -4.79 3.02
N VAL A 112 1.99 -3.78 3.52
CA VAL A 112 3.15 -3.99 4.39
C VAL A 112 2.70 -3.80 5.82
N TYR A 113 2.98 -4.81 6.65
CA TYR A 113 2.66 -4.81 8.06
C TYR A 113 3.94 -4.75 8.90
N GLY A 114 3.88 -4.04 10.02
CA GLY A 114 5.03 -3.99 10.89
C GLY A 114 4.84 -3.17 12.16
N PRO A 115 5.52 -3.55 13.26
CA PRO A 115 5.68 -2.68 14.40
C PRO A 115 6.65 -1.52 14.08
N ILE A 116 6.33 -0.35 14.62
CA ILE A 116 7.18 0.83 14.60
C ILE A 116 7.61 1.18 16.03
N TYR A 117 8.82 1.71 16.21
CA TYR A 117 9.43 1.98 17.51
C TYR A 117 9.90 3.43 17.60
N SER A 118 9.69 4.05 18.76
CA SER A 118 10.16 5.42 19.04
C SER A 118 11.61 5.48 19.54
N ARG A 119 12.27 4.35 19.85
CA ARG A 119 13.66 4.29 20.33
C ARG A 119 14.35 2.96 20.01
#